data_AF-M5SKT4-F1
#
_entry.id   AF-M5SKT4-F1
#
_cell.length_a   1.000
_cell.length_b   1.000
_cell.length_c   1.000
_cell.angle_alpha   90.00
_cell.angle_beta   90.00
_cell.angle_gamma   90.00
#
_symmetry.space_group_name_H-M   'P 1'
#
loop_
_entity.id
_entity.type
_entity.pdbx_description
1 polymer ?
#
loop_
_entity_poly.entity_id
_entity_poly.type
_entity_poly.pdbx_seq_one_letter_code
_entity_poly.pdbx_strand_id
1 'polypeptide(L)'
;MEIPRAEQLDALLYFFTHSSSYGDQKDCSRFFPALVSDCVYSLEELLTQIASTWNLSVEELPHYLADVYGAERVACLSKSLATQYPDASYERRSLDTIAWWLKRRVADGG
;
A
#
# COMPACT_ATOMS: atom_id res chain seq x y z
N MET A 1 11.59 -25.46 8.23
CA MET A 1 11.63 -24.36 9.22
C MET A 1 10.68 -23.31 8.66
N GLU A 2 9.51 -23.12 9.27
CA GLU A 2 8.56 -22.10 8.83
C GLU A 2 9.03 -20.74 9.34
N ILE A 3 9.15 -19.76 8.45
CA ILE A 3 9.46 -18.38 8.82
C ILE A 3 8.22 -17.83 9.55
N PRO A 4 8.35 -17.18 10.71
CA PRO A 4 7.21 -16.52 11.37
C PRO A 4 6.51 -15.54 10.42
N ARG A 5 5.16 -15.50 10.44
CA ARG A 5 4.40 -14.65 9.50
C ARG A 5 4.76 -13.16 9.56
N ALA A 6 5.10 -12.65 10.76
CA ALA A 6 5.59 -11.29 10.93
C ALA A 6 6.88 -11.03 10.13
N GLU A 7 7.84 -11.96 10.18
CA GLU A 7 9.08 -11.87 9.40
C GLU A 7 8.84 -12.01 7.88
N GLN A 8 7.84 -12.80 7.47
CA GLN A 8 7.44 -12.89 6.06
C GLN A 8 6.84 -11.57 5.55
N LEU A 9 6.03 -10.92 6.38
CA LEU A 9 5.45 -9.62 6.07
C LEU A 9 6.51 -8.53 6.03
N ASP A 10 7.42 -8.50 7.01
CA ASP A 10 8.56 -7.57 7.02
C ASP A 10 9.43 -7.74 5.78
N ALA A 11 9.69 -8.98 5.36
CA ALA A 11 10.44 -9.26 4.13
C ALA A 11 9.69 -8.78 2.88
N LEU A 12 8.39 -9.02 2.78
CA LEU A 12 7.59 -8.57 1.64
C LEU A 12 7.42 -7.05 1.60
N LEU A 13 7.23 -6.41 2.75
CA LEU A 13 7.27 -4.96 2.88
C LEU A 13 8.65 -4.42 2.52
N TYR A 14 9.72 -5.08 2.95
CA TYR A 14 11.09 -4.73 2.56
C TYR A 14 11.26 -4.78 1.04
N PHE A 15 10.86 -5.87 0.37
CA PHE A 15 10.93 -5.96 -1.09
C PHE A 15 10.06 -4.90 -1.78
N PHE A 16 8.85 -4.67 -1.26
CA PHE A 16 7.94 -3.67 -1.80
C PHE A 16 8.47 -2.24 -1.64
N THR A 17 9.19 -1.98 -0.55
CA THR A 17 9.73 -0.66 -0.21
C THR A 17 11.14 -0.41 -0.76
N HIS A 18 11.89 -1.46 -1.12
CA HIS A 18 13.28 -1.37 -1.58
C HIS A 18 13.46 -1.71 -3.06
N SER A 19 12.43 -2.26 -3.72
CA SER A 19 12.40 -2.42 -5.17
C SER A 19 11.40 -1.45 -5.79
N SER A 20 11.81 -0.73 -6.83
CA SER A 20 10.91 0.05 -7.72
C SER A 20 10.55 -0.71 -9.00
N SER A 21 11.02 -1.97 -9.12
CA SER A 21 10.73 -2.85 -10.24
C SER A 21 9.25 -3.23 -10.24
N TYR A 22 8.59 -2.98 -11.38
CA TYR A 22 7.21 -3.40 -11.60
C TYR A 22 7.03 -4.91 -11.38
N GLY A 23 7.96 -5.74 -11.90
CA GLY A 23 7.87 -7.20 -11.81
C GLY A 23 7.90 -7.65 -10.35
N ASP A 24 8.86 -7.15 -9.59
CA ASP A 24 9.05 -7.54 -8.18
C ASP A 24 7.85 -7.11 -7.34
N GLN A 25 7.37 -5.88 -7.51
CA GLN A 25 6.23 -5.38 -6.75
C GLN A 25 4.93 -6.10 -7.13
N LYS A 26 4.74 -6.44 -8.42
CA LYS A 26 3.58 -7.20 -8.88
C LYS A 26 3.59 -8.64 -8.35
N ASP A 27 4.75 -9.28 -8.32
CA ASP A 27 4.85 -10.63 -7.78
C ASP A 27 4.70 -10.61 -6.25
N CYS A 28 5.27 -9.62 -5.55
CA CYS A 28 5.11 -9.45 -4.10
C CYS A 28 3.65 -9.16 -3.71
N SER A 29 2.94 -8.34 -4.49
CA SER A 29 1.56 -7.95 -4.18
C SER A 29 0.64 -9.17 -4.08
N ARG A 30 0.89 -10.24 -4.86
CA ARG A 30 0.13 -11.51 -4.79
C ARG A 30 0.17 -12.20 -3.43
N PHE A 31 1.21 -11.95 -2.63
CA PHE A 31 1.40 -12.60 -1.32
C PHE A 31 0.86 -11.76 -0.15
N PHE A 32 0.61 -10.47 -0.36
CA PHE A 32 0.06 -9.57 0.67
C PHE A 32 -1.24 -10.07 1.33
N PRO A 33 -2.24 -10.60 0.58
CA PRO A 33 -3.50 -11.05 1.18
C PRO A 33 -3.34 -12.12 2.26
N ALA A 34 -2.33 -12.99 2.14
CA ALA A 34 -2.12 -14.08 3.09
C ALA A 34 -1.44 -13.63 4.40
N LEU A 35 -0.89 -12.42 4.43
CA LEU A 35 0.02 -11.97 5.50
C LEU A 35 -0.49 -10.78 6.28
N VAL A 36 -1.42 -10.00 5.71
CA VAL A 36 -1.91 -8.80 6.37
C VAL A 36 -2.80 -9.09 7.59
N SER A 37 -3.40 -10.29 7.70
CA SER A 37 -4.15 -10.68 8.92
C SER A 37 -3.30 -10.61 10.19
N ASP A 38 -1.97 -10.70 10.05
CA ASP A 38 -1.01 -10.69 11.15
C ASP A 38 -0.12 -9.42 11.11
N CYS A 39 -0.54 -8.38 10.38
CA CYS A 39 0.22 -7.14 10.24
C CYS A 39 0.24 -6.33 11.53
N VAL A 40 1.45 -6.14 12.08
CA VAL A 40 1.69 -5.32 13.27
C VAL A 40 1.69 -3.82 12.93
N TYR A 41 1.97 -3.45 11.67
CA TYR A 41 1.97 -2.06 11.24
C TYR A 41 0.57 -1.46 11.15
N SER A 42 0.46 -0.22 11.60
CA SER A 42 -0.70 0.61 11.30
C SER A 42 -0.75 0.94 9.80
N LEU A 43 -1.96 1.19 9.30
CA LEU A 43 -2.16 1.63 7.91
C LEU A 43 -1.35 2.90 7.59
N GLU A 44 -1.20 3.80 8.56
CA GLU A 44 -0.43 5.04 8.42
C GLU A 44 1.06 4.77 8.17
N GLU A 45 1.66 3.89 8.97
CA GLU A 45 3.05 3.47 8.82
C GLU A 45 3.28 2.79 7.48
N LEU A 46 2.37 1.90 7.07
CA LEU A 46 2.44 1.22 5.77
C LEU A 46 2.43 2.22 4.62
N LEU A 47 1.42 3.12 4.58
CA LEU A 47 1.27 4.11 3.52
C LEU A 47 2.50 5.04 3.43
N THR A 48 3.04 5.43 4.59
CA THR A 48 4.24 6.29 4.67
C THR A 48 5.47 5.58 4.11
N GLN A 49 5.67 4.29 4.46
CA GLN A 49 6.83 3.52 4.02
C GLN A 49 6.82 3.24 2.51
N ILE A 50 5.66 2.94 1.92
CA ILE A 50 5.57 2.60 0.50
C ILE A 50 5.52 3.82 -0.43
N ALA A 51 5.14 5.00 0.06
CA ALA A 51 4.86 6.16 -0.79
C ALA A 51 6.06 6.58 -1.66
N SER A 52 7.28 6.42 -1.16
CA SER A 52 8.51 6.83 -1.84
C SER A 52 8.99 5.85 -2.92
N THR A 53 8.51 4.60 -2.90
CA THR A 53 9.08 3.51 -3.72
C THR A 53 8.05 2.70 -4.49
N TRP A 54 6.76 2.82 -4.17
CA TRP A 54 5.69 2.15 -4.88
C TRP A 54 5.64 2.58 -6.36
N ASN A 55 5.59 1.61 -7.26
CA ASN A 55 5.40 1.80 -8.68
C ASN A 55 3.91 2.03 -8.96
N LEU A 56 3.56 3.24 -9.42
CA LEU A 56 2.18 3.67 -9.63
C LEU A 56 1.35 2.82 -10.61
N SER A 57 2.01 1.95 -11.40
CA SER A 57 1.35 1.01 -12.33
C SER A 57 0.95 -0.31 -11.67
N VAL A 58 1.31 -0.54 -10.40
CA VAL A 58 0.94 -1.72 -9.62
C VAL A 58 -0.35 -1.41 -8.85
N GLU A 59 -1.50 -1.60 -9.49
CA GLU A 59 -2.83 -1.30 -8.95
C GLU A 59 -3.25 -2.23 -7.80
N GLU A 60 -2.63 -3.41 -7.70
CA GLU A 60 -3.04 -4.44 -6.76
C GLU A 60 -2.88 -3.98 -5.30
N LEU A 61 -1.83 -3.21 -4.99
CA LEU A 61 -1.55 -2.73 -3.63
C LEU A 61 -2.69 -1.85 -3.05
N PRO A 62 -3.15 -0.77 -3.71
CA PRO A 62 -4.33 -0.02 -3.26
C PRO A 62 -5.53 -0.92 -2.96
N HIS A 63 -5.82 -1.87 -3.86
CA HIS A 63 -6.97 -2.77 -3.70
C HIS A 63 -6.80 -3.72 -2.51
N TYR A 64 -5.60 -4.23 -2.26
CA TYR A 64 -5.32 -5.07 -1.09
C TYR A 64 -5.44 -4.31 0.22
N LEU A 65 -4.89 -3.10 0.31
CA LEU A 65 -5.04 -2.28 1.50
C LEU A 65 -6.53 -2.01 1.78
N ALA A 66 -7.32 -1.78 0.73
CA ALA A 66 -8.76 -1.59 0.85
C ALA A 66 -9.50 -2.84 1.35
N ASP A 67 -9.12 -4.04 0.90
CA ASP A 67 -9.73 -5.30 1.36
C ASP A 67 -9.50 -5.55 2.86
N VAL A 68 -8.38 -5.06 3.40
CA VAL A 68 -8.02 -5.26 4.80
C VAL A 68 -8.57 -4.17 5.69
N TYR A 69 -8.28 -2.91 5.34
CA TYR A 69 -8.50 -1.77 6.24
C TYR A 69 -9.78 -0.99 5.89
N GLY A 70 -10.45 -1.34 4.79
CA GLY A 70 -11.62 -0.64 4.24
C GLY A 70 -11.22 0.40 3.20
N ALA A 71 -11.89 0.40 2.05
CA ALA A 71 -11.56 1.27 0.91
C ALA A 71 -11.63 2.76 1.28
N GLU A 72 -12.68 3.17 2.01
CA GLU A 72 -12.84 4.56 2.46
C GLU A 72 -11.70 4.98 3.39
N ARG A 73 -11.35 4.13 4.37
CA ARG A 73 -10.28 4.42 5.32
C ARG A 73 -8.94 4.61 4.62
N VAL A 74 -8.60 3.75 3.68
CA VAL A 74 -7.35 3.83 2.91
C VAL A 74 -7.33 5.07 2.04
N ALA A 75 -8.41 5.36 1.31
CA ALA A 75 -8.48 6.53 0.44
C ALA A 75 -8.38 7.84 1.23
N CYS A 76 -9.11 7.95 2.35
CA CYS A 76 -9.09 9.14 3.20
C CYS A 76 -7.74 9.36 3.87
N LEU A 77 -7.14 8.31 4.45
CA LEU A 77 -5.84 8.43 5.10
C LEU A 77 -4.73 8.74 4.08
N SER A 78 -4.76 8.13 2.90
CA SER A 78 -3.79 8.43 1.82
C SER A 78 -3.85 9.90 1.42
N LYS A 79 -5.05 10.45 1.19
CA LYS A 79 -5.22 11.89 0.90
C LYS A 79 -4.74 12.77 2.04
N SER A 80 -5.04 12.40 3.29
CA SER A 80 -4.59 13.15 4.45
C SER A 80 -3.06 13.19 4.53
N LEU A 81 -2.40 12.04 4.39
CA LEU A 81 -0.94 11.94 4.37
C LEU A 81 -0.31 12.69 3.20
N ALA A 82 -0.94 12.68 2.02
CA ALA A 82 -0.45 13.41 0.84
C ALA A 82 -0.23 14.91 1.12
N THR A 83 -1.05 15.51 1.99
CA THR A 83 -0.91 16.94 2.38
C THR A 83 0.37 17.25 3.18
N GLN A 84 1.03 16.24 3.72
CA GLN A 84 2.29 16.38 4.46
C GLN A 84 3.51 16.49 3.54
N TYR A 85 3.34 16.22 2.24
CA TYR A 85 4.41 16.23 1.25
C TYR A 85 4.28 17.40 0.26
N PRO A 86 5.40 17.91 -0.29
CA PRO A 86 5.39 18.94 -1.32
C PRO A 86 4.56 18.54 -2.55
N ASP A 87 3.86 19.50 -3.18
CA ASP A 87 2.99 19.28 -4.34
C ASP A 87 3.66 18.48 -5.48
N ALA A 88 4.96 18.70 -5.71
CA ALA A 88 5.72 18.07 -6.77
C ALA A 88 6.41 16.75 -6.37
N SER A 89 6.28 16.31 -5.11
CA SER A 89 6.99 15.14 -4.60
C SER A 89 6.42 13.83 -5.15
N TYR A 90 7.27 12.80 -5.21
CA TYR A 90 6.86 11.48 -5.65
C TYR A 90 5.87 10.84 -4.65
N GLU A 91 6.14 10.98 -3.36
CA GLU A 91 5.31 10.47 -2.27
C GLU A 91 3.89 11.01 -2.33
N ARG A 92 3.75 12.32 -2.57
CA ARG A 92 2.44 12.93 -2.74
C ARG A 92 1.69 12.32 -3.91
N ARG A 93 2.35 12.22 -5.06
CA ARG A 93 1.77 11.60 -6.27
C ARG A 93 1.35 10.15 -6.00
N SER A 94 2.17 9.39 -5.28
CA SER A 94 1.87 8.01 -4.89
C SER A 94 0.61 7.95 -4.04
N LEU A 95 0.54 8.73 -2.96
CA LEU A 95 -0.61 8.74 -2.05
C LEU A 95 -1.90 9.22 -2.74
N ASP A 96 -1.81 10.24 -3.59
CA ASP A 96 -2.94 10.70 -4.41
C ASP A 96 -3.41 9.60 -5.39
N THR A 97 -2.47 8.86 -5.97
CA THR A 97 -2.77 7.77 -6.91
C THR A 97 -3.45 6.59 -6.20
N ILE A 98 -3.07 6.25 -4.97
CA ILE A 98 -3.79 5.25 -4.15
C ILE A 98 -5.26 5.66 -3.98
N ALA A 99 -5.51 6.91 -3.58
CA ALA A 99 -6.87 7.40 -3.41
C ALA A 99 -7.66 7.45 -4.73
N TRP A 100 -6.98 7.69 -5.85
CA TRP A 100 -7.59 7.66 -7.18
C TRP A 100 -8.04 6.24 -7.58
N TRP A 101 -7.18 5.24 -7.39
CA TRP A 101 -7.51 3.83 -7.68
C TRP A 101 -8.72 3.32 -6.89
N LEU A 102 -8.86 3.80 -5.65
CA LEU A 102 -9.95 3.40 -4.76
C LEU A 102 -11.26 4.17 -4.96
N LYS A 103 -11.28 5.22 -5.79
CA LYS A 103 -12.44 6.11 -5.97
C LYS A 103 -13.74 5.35 -6.29
N ARG A 104 -13.68 4.31 -7.13
CA ARG A 104 -14.85 3.50 -7.48
C ARG A 104 -15.35 2.67 -6.31
N ARG A 105 -14.45 2.01 -5.58
CA ARG A 105 -14.80 1.18 -4.42
C ARG A 105 -15.46 1.99 -3.30
N VAL A 106 -14.97 3.21 -3.07
CA VAL A 106 -15.59 4.13 -2.10
C VAL A 106 -17.02 4.51 -2.53
N ALA A 107 -17.24 4.77 -3.83
CA ALA A 107 -18.58 5.12 -4.34
C ALA A 107 -19.58 3.95 -4.25
N ASP A 108 -19.09 2.72 -4.37
CA ASP A 108 -19.89 1.49 -4.31
C ASP A 108 -20.16 1.02 -2.86
N GLY A 109 -19.70 1.77 -1.85
CA GLY A 109 -19.88 1.45 -0.42
C GLY A 109 -19.00 0.29 0.08
N GLY A 110 -17.88 0.04 -0.60
CA GLY A 110 -16.95 -1.06 -0.30
C GLY A 110 -15.94 -0.79 0.80
#